data_AF-A0A9X7R663-F1
#
_entry.id   AF-A0A9X7R663-F1
#
_cell.length_a   1.000
_cell.length_b   1.000
_cell.length_c   1.000
_cell.angle_alpha   90.00
_cell.angle_beta   90.00
_cell.angle_gamma   90.00
#
_symmetry.space_group_name_H-M   'P 1'
#
loop_
_entity.id
_entity.type
_entity.pdbx_description
1 polymer ?
#
loop_
_entity_poly.entity_id
_entity_poly.type
_entity_poly.pdbx_seq_one_letter_code
_entity_poly.pdbx_strand_id
1 'polypeptide(L)'
;MMGWLISGLTAFGITTAGVWSARVWSRVGSSASFPRTRRRKPVRGSGPEPLLCFGALMDACEGPAGTALIRERGEMAERLQADLAEYWGIRDGQSARDTLQGMLLEAHSLPLDEDFRRLQRNEPSAFDGEQRLRWQRAKQAWGKAGLALPKDLSMAAHDYECIAWLARRCHACGYLAEDEAWLCLAWVAEAAVRQFGDWQAYGASYVLVRATLQRDGQQGPLAIRAYKELMEGAGQWRLNPLAGIRVDDVVLQIEHEIPLYTCQPRQSLLSFGSLIALSAGVRSDRLAIAPEESELHRLWLTQHWRAEGKGQVKERLHWLLDTGSRARFDALLERSVGRLNVTAGEPGQERFEQARRALLKAGHDPALVDGCRTVLAYDLERAAFGARLAFAAGLLDEASLWNALRHMAQRARSAFADWEQYLVSVVVGHALANQDRDAGRQLLRSGMVLLDGISPFAEHLSPWQSCPLDKLPVLHGVSSAAAR
;
A
#
# COMPACT_ATOMS: atom_id res chain seq x y z
N MET A 1 24.20 20.79 0.02
CA MET A 1 24.77 19.44 -0.16
C MET A 1 24.58 18.73 1.17
N MET A 2 24.15 17.46 1.17
CA MET A 2 23.06 17.00 2.07
C MET A 2 21.73 17.74 1.77
N GLY A 3 20.54 17.15 1.95
CA GLY A 3 20.28 15.76 2.38
C GLY A 3 19.01 15.61 3.23
N TRP A 4 17.98 16.44 3.00
CA TRP A 4 16.90 16.66 3.97
C TRP A 4 15.51 16.58 3.31
N LEU A 5 14.85 15.43 3.45
CA LEU A 5 13.41 15.25 3.20
C LEU A 5 12.73 14.23 4.15
N ILE A 6 13.47 13.67 5.12
CA ILE A 6 12.98 12.60 6.02
C ILE A 6 12.26 13.18 7.26
N SER A 7 12.73 14.32 7.79
CA SER A 7 12.27 14.89 9.07
C SER A 7 10.93 15.64 9.03
N GLY A 8 10.15 15.51 7.95
CA GLY A 8 8.78 16.04 7.82
C GLY A 8 7.68 14.98 7.87
N LEU A 9 8.05 13.69 7.91
CA LEU A 9 7.12 12.56 7.85
C LEU A 9 7.34 11.50 8.95
N THR A 10 8.51 11.49 9.63
CA THR A 10 8.71 10.74 10.89
C THR A 10 8.00 11.35 12.10
N ALA A 11 6.99 12.19 11.85
CA ALA A 11 6.19 12.88 12.84
C ALA A 11 4.94 12.06 13.19
N PHE A 12 4.35 11.41 12.19
CA PHE A 12 3.17 10.56 12.32
C PHE A 12 3.51 9.24 13.02
N GLY A 13 2.73 8.92 14.06
CA GLY A 13 3.24 8.25 15.26
C GLY A 13 3.07 6.73 15.35
N ILE A 14 3.43 5.95 14.32
CA ILE A 14 3.51 4.47 14.45
C ILE A 14 4.97 4.01 14.53
N THR A 15 5.27 3.10 15.45
CA THR A 15 6.64 2.77 15.83
C THR A 15 7.32 1.74 14.92
N THR A 16 8.32 2.20 14.16
CA THR A 16 9.43 1.38 13.61
C THR A 16 9.05 0.15 12.76
N ALA A 17 8.53 0.37 11.55
CA ALA A 17 8.34 -0.68 10.54
C ALA A 17 8.33 -0.12 9.07
N GLY A 18 8.15 -1.01 8.09
CA GLY A 18 8.06 -0.72 6.64
C GLY A 18 9.43 -0.51 5.96
N VAL A 19 9.47 -0.37 4.61
CA VAL A 19 10.60 0.05 3.71
C VAL A 19 11.40 -1.33 3.29
N TRP A 20 12.10 -1.85 2.16
CA TRP A 20 13.13 -1.64 1.00
C TRP A 20 12.88 -2.41 -0.36
N SER A 21 13.73 -2.18 -1.38
CA SER A 21 13.40 -2.22 -2.83
C SER A 21 13.25 -3.56 -3.62
N ALA A 22 12.62 -3.46 -4.81
CA ALA A 22 12.03 -4.55 -5.61
C ALA A 22 12.47 -4.65 -7.10
N ARG A 23 12.29 -5.84 -7.73
CA ARG A 23 12.43 -6.10 -9.19
C ARG A 23 11.32 -7.03 -9.72
N VAL A 24 10.52 -6.60 -10.69
CA VAL A 24 10.63 -6.87 -12.16
C VAL A 24 10.39 -8.33 -12.56
N TRP A 25 9.19 -8.62 -13.08
CA TRP A 25 8.91 -9.72 -14.03
C TRP A 25 8.53 -9.13 -15.39
N SER A 26 8.52 -9.96 -16.44
CA SER A 26 8.22 -9.55 -17.83
C SER A 26 7.22 -10.50 -18.49
N ARG A 27 6.52 -10.03 -19.52
CA ARG A 27 5.69 -10.86 -20.41
C ARG A 27 5.98 -10.54 -21.87
N VAL A 28 5.92 -11.56 -22.70
CA VAL A 28 6.05 -11.50 -24.17
C VAL A 28 4.65 -11.74 -24.78
N GLY A 29 4.45 -11.32 -26.03
CA GLY A 29 3.21 -11.57 -26.78
C GLY A 29 2.95 -13.07 -27.06
N SER A 30 1.91 -13.44 -27.81
CA SER A 30 1.17 -12.64 -28.80
C SER A 30 -0.29 -13.09 -28.97
N SER A 31 -1.02 -12.42 -29.87
CA SER A 31 -2.43 -12.69 -30.19
C SER A 31 -2.68 -14.06 -30.86
N ALA A 32 -3.73 -14.76 -30.40
CA ALA A 32 -4.39 -15.85 -31.12
C ALA A 32 -5.85 -15.98 -30.68
N SER A 33 -6.75 -16.41 -31.58
CA SER A 33 -8.18 -16.63 -31.29
C SER A 33 -8.42 -17.99 -30.63
N PHE A 34 -9.33 -18.04 -29.65
CA PHE A 34 -9.64 -19.27 -28.90
C PHE A 34 -10.69 -20.16 -29.61
N PRO A 35 -10.36 -21.40 -29.97
CA PRO A 35 -11.36 -22.46 -30.10
C PRO A 35 -11.72 -23.03 -28.72
N ARG A 36 -13.01 -23.26 -28.44
CA ARG A 36 -13.52 -23.80 -27.17
C ARG A 36 -13.13 -25.28 -26.97
N THR A 37 -11.94 -25.56 -26.45
CA THR A 37 -11.56 -26.91 -26.00
C THR A 37 -12.19 -27.22 -24.64
N ARG A 38 -12.99 -28.29 -24.54
CA ARG A 38 -13.49 -28.83 -23.26
C ARG A 38 -12.32 -29.17 -22.32
N ARG A 39 -12.06 -28.34 -21.29
CA ARG A 39 -11.19 -28.75 -20.17
C ARG A 39 -11.84 -29.93 -19.44
N ARG A 40 -11.04 -30.94 -19.11
CA ARG A 40 -11.46 -32.06 -18.26
C ARG A 40 -11.79 -31.52 -16.86
N LYS A 41 -12.73 -32.15 -16.14
CA LYS A 41 -12.92 -31.88 -14.70
C LYS A 41 -11.59 -32.10 -13.97
N PRO A 42 -11.17 -31.21 -13.05
CA PRO A 42 -10.06 -31.50 -12.17
C PRO A 42 -10.41 -32.68 -11.25
N VAL A 43 -9.39 -33.42 -10.83
CA VAL A 43 -9.48 -34.31 -9.68
C VAL A 43 -9.57 -33.43 -8.43
N ARG A 44 -10.37 -33.82 -7.42
CA ARG A 44 -10.51 -33.05 -6.17
C ARG A 44 -9.13 -32.84 -5.53
N GLY A 45 -8.71 -31.59 -5.41
CA GLY A 45 -7.68 -31.17 -4.46
C GLY A 45 -8.23 -31.16 -3.02
N SER A 46 -7.37 -30.77 -2.08
CA SER A 46 -7.79 -30.27 -0.77
C SER A 46 -8.65 -29.01 -0.91
N GLY A 47 -9.37 -28.64 0.13
CA GLY A 47 -10.00 -27.32 0.20
C GLY A 47 -8.97 -26.22 0.52
N PRO A 48 -9.42 -25.07 1.04
CA PRO A 48 -8.55 -23.93 1.35
C PRO A 48 -7.72 -24.12 2.64
N GLU A 49 -7.87 -25.24 3.35
CA GLU A 49 -7.23 -25.49 4.65
C GLU A 49 -5.68 -25.36 4.65
N PRO A 50 -4.93 -25.69 3.58
CA PRO A 50 -3.49 -25.44 3.51
C PRO A 50 -3.10 -23.96 3.67
N LEU A 51 -3.99 -23.02 3.33
CA LEU A 51 -3.76 -21.58 3.48
C LEU A 51 -3.72 -21.13 4.95
N LEU A 52 -4.28 -21.93 5.88
CA LEU A 52 -4.16 -21.68 7.31
C LEU A 52 -2.74 -21.90 7.86
N CYS A 53 -1.77 -22.30 7.01
CA CYS A 53 -0.36 -22.26 7.38
C CYS A 53 0.16 -20.83 7.59
N PHE A 54 -0.47 -19.83 6.95
CA PHE A 54 -0.08 -18.44 7.09
C PHE A 54 -0.73 -17.82 8.34
N GLY A 55 0.05 -17.07 9.11
CA GLY A 55 -0.31 -16.59 10.45
C GLY A 55 -0.18 -17.64 11.55
N ALA A 56 0.15 -18.90 11.20
CA ALA A 56 0.31 -19.99 12.15
C ALA A 56 1.58 -19.88 12.99
N LEU A 57 2.66 -19.28 12.47
CA LEU A 57 3.88 -19.04 13.23
C LEU A 57 3.71 -17.87 14.21
N MET A 58 2.86 -16.90 13.88
CA MET A 58 2.45 -15.86 14.82
C MET A 58 1.54 -16.39 15.93
N ASP A 59 0.52 -17.20 15.62
CA ASP A 59 -0.27 -17.89 16.65
C ASP A 59 0.61 -18.79 17.54
N ALA A 60 1.51 -19.57 16.94
CA ALA A 60 2.40 -20.49 17.65
C ALA A 60 3.39 -19.81 18.62
N CYS A 61 3.51 -18.47 18.58
CA CYS A 61 4.23 -17.70 19.60
C CYS A 61 3.38 -17.40 20.86
N GLU A 62 2.05 -17.51 20.77
CA GLU A 62 1.09 -17.18 21.84
C GLU A 62 0.35 -18.42 22.38
N GLY A 63 0.10 -19.43 21.54
CA GLY A 63 -0.59 -20.68 21.89
C GLY A 63 -0.59 -21.69 20.73
N PRO A 64 -1.31 -22.81 20.80
CA PRO A 64 -1.41 -23.75 19.68
C PRO A 64 -2.05 -23.09 18.44
N ALA A 65 -1.43 -23.24 17.27
CA ALA A 65 -1.93 -22.66 16.03
C ALA A 65 -3.30 -23.24 15.62
N GLY A 66 -4.26 -22.36 15.31
CA GLY A 66 -5.63 -22.74 14.98
C GLY A 66 -5.78 -23.34 13.58
N THR A 67 -6.15 -24.62 13.49
CA THR A 67 -6.28 -25.39 12.24
C THR A 67 -7.61 -25.20 11.49
N ALA A 68 -8.39 -24.17 11.83
CA ALA A 68 -9.64 -23.80 11.17
C ALA A 68 -9.88 -22.28 11.29
N LEU A 69 -10.77 -21.72 10.46
CA LEU A 69 -11.44 -20.46 10.79
C LEU A 69 -12.55 -20.75 11.81
N ILE A 70 -12.55 -20.00 12.92
CA ILE A 70 -13.49 -20.20 14.03
C ILE A 70 -14.08 -18.84 14.42
N ARG A 71 -15.41 -18.76 14.51
CA ARG A 71 -16.14 -17.62 15.08
C ARG A 71 -16.20 -17.76 16.60
N GLU A 72 -15.42 -16.94 17.31
CA GLU A 72 -15.40 -16.88 18.76
C GLU A 72 -16.70 -16.28 19.33
N ARG A 73 -16.98 -16.55 20.62
CA ARG A 73 -18.21 -16.10 21.30
C ARG A 73 -17.98 -15.76 22.78
N GLY A 74 -18.81 -14.86 23.31
CA GLY A 74 -18.75 -14.43 24.72
C GLY A 74 -17.40 -13.83 25.11
N GLU A 75 -16.95 -14.10 26.34
CA GLU A 75 -15.73 -13.57 26.94
C GLU A 75 -14.45 -13.74 26.10
N MET A 76 -14.39 -14.75 25.21
CA MET A 76 -13.24 -14.90 24.29
C MET A 76 -13.30 -13.87 23.15
N ALA A 77 -14.46 -13.69 22.53
CA ALA A 77 -14.66 -12.67 21.50
C ALA A 77 -14.49 -11.26 22.07
N GLU A 78 -15.00 -11.00 23.28
CA GLU A 78 -14.88 -9.68 23.93
C GLU A 78 -13.42 -9.30 24.22
N ARG A 79 -12.60 -10.24 24.70
CA ARG A 79 -11.14 -10.02 24.88
C ARG A 79 -10.44 -9.80 23.56
N LEU A 80 -10.70 -10.64 22.56
CA LEU A 80 -10.08 -10.53 21.24
C LEU A 80 -10.46 -9.21 20.53
N GLN A 81 -11.68 -8.71 20.74
CA GLN A 81 -12.11 -7.38 20.28
C GLN A 81 -11.39 -6.25 21.04
N ALA A 82 -11.14 -6.41 22.34
CA ALA A 82 -10.35 -5.44 23.11
C ALA A 82 -8.89 -5.37 22.63
N ASP A 83 -8.23 -6.53 22.44
CA ASP A 83 -6.86 -6.63 21.93
C ASP A 83 -6.72 -5.99 20.53
N LEU A 84 -7.68 -6.25 19.64
CA LEU A 84 -7.74 -5.62 18.31
C LEU A 84 -7.94 -4.09 18.39
N ALA A 85 -8.77 -3.61 19.33
CA ALA A 85 -9.06 -2.19 19.49
C ALA A 85 -7.93 -1.39 20.18
N GLU A 86 -7.12 -2.05 21.01
CA GLU A 86 -5.94 -1.49 21.69
C GLU A 86 -4.71 -1.51 20.78
N TYR A 87 -4.32 -2.67 20.23
CA TYR A 87 -3.05 -2.83 19.52
C TYR A 87 -3.11 -2.53 18.02
N TRP A 88 -4.29 -2.65 17.40
CA TRP A 88 -4.48 -2.44 15.96
C TRP A 88 -5.50 -1.35 15.61
N GLY A 89 -6.17 -0.76 16.61
CA GLY A 89 -7.22 0.23 16.40
C GLY A 89 -8.52 -0.30 15.78
N ILE A 90 -8.62 -1.61 15.54
CA ILE A 90 -9.75 -2.28 14.87
C ILE A 90 -10.91 -2.45 15.85
N ARG A 91 -12.08 -1.93 15.49
CA ARG A 91 -13.27 -1.82 16.37
C ARG A 91 -14.56 -2.33 15.72
N ASP A 92 -14.53 -2.52 14.41
CA ASP A 92 -15.65 -2.89 13.56
C ASP A 92 -15.14 -3.53 12.24
N GLY A 93 -16.07 -4.04 11.42
CA GLY A 93 -15.73 -4.65 10.13
C GLY A 93 -15.09 -3.71 9.11
N GLN A 94 -15.39 -2.41 9.19
CA GLN A 94 -14.79 -1.41 8.32
C GLN A 94 -13.30 -1.24 8.66
N SER A 95 -13.01 -0.85 9.90
CA SER A 95 -11.64 -0.69 10.42
C SER A 95 -10.78 -1.95 10.28
N ALA A 96 -11.36 -3.15 10.41
CA ALA A 96 -10.68 -4.41 10.11
C ALA A 96 -10.20 -4.49 8.66
N ARG A 97 -11.09 -4.28 7.69
CA ARG A 97 -10.77 -4.27 6.24
C ARG A 97 -9.77 -3.19 5.90
N ASP A 98 -9.95 -1.98 6.44
CA ASP A 98 -9.08 -0.84 6.15
C ASP A 98 -7.65 -1.06 6.65
N THR A 99 -7.49 -1.65 7.84
CA THR A 99 -6.18 -1.98 8.42
C THR A 99 -5.51 -3.09 7.62
N LEU A 100 -6.25 -4.16 7.30
CA LEU A 100 -5.73 -5.26 6.48
C LEU A 100 -5.39 -4.79 5.07
N GLN A 101 -6.20 -3.92 4.45
CA GLN A 101 -5.90 -3.32 3.16
C GLN A 101 -4.63 -2.47 3.23
N GLY A 102 -4.45 -1.64 4.26
CA GLY A 102 -3.18 -0.94 4.51
C GLY A 102 -2.00 -1.91 4.55
N MET A 103 -2.08 -2.96 5.37
CA MET A 103 -1.01 -3.95 5.52
C MET A 103 -0.71 -4.73 4.23
N LEU A 104 -1.74 -5.15 3.47
CA LEU A 104 -1.58 -5.82 2.17
C LEU A 104 -0.81 -4.97 1.16
N LEU A 105 -0.95 -3.64 1.24
CA LEU A 105 -0.25 -2.67 0.40
C LEU A 105 1.16 -2.35 0.94
N GLU A 106 1.36 -2.44 2.25
CA GLU A 106 2.63 -2.20 2.93
C GLU A 106 3.54 -3.42 3.04
N ALA A 107 3.04 -4.65 2.87
CA ALA A 107 3.84 -5.89 2.78
C ALA A 107 4.74 -5.98 1.53
N HIS A 108 4.84 -4.89 0.78
CA HIS A 108 5.75 -4.64 -0.34
C HIS A 108 6.55 -3.34 -0.15
N SER A 109 6.73 -2.88 1.10
CA SER A 109 7.32 -1.57 1.41
C SER A 109 8.82 -1.51 1.12
N LEU A 110 9.32 -0.31 0.78
CA LEU A 110 10.33 -0.16 -0.28
C LEU A 110 11.63 0.68 -0.09
N PRO A 111 11.94 1.39 1.03
CA PRO A 111 13.38 1.68 1.44
C PRO A 111 14.11 1.17 2.80
N LEU A 112 13.80 0.04 3.50
CA LEU A 112 14.36 -0.63 4.76
C LEU A 112 14.59 -2.21 4.79
N ASP A 113 13.84 -3.11 4.14
CA ASP A 113 14.17 -4.53 3.79
C ASP A 113 15.62 -4.79 3.31
N GLU A 114 16.34 -3.77 2.86
CA GLU A 114 17.76 -3.76 2.51
C GLU A 114 18.56 -2.74 3.35
N ASP A 115 17.96 -2.11 4.35
CA ASP A 115 18.61 -2.01 5.67
C ASP A 115 18.69 -3.39 6.33
N PHE A 116 17.74 -4.30 6.08
CA PHE A 116 17.78 -5.69 6.56
C PHE A 116 18.72 -6.57 5.71
N ARG A 117 18.77 -6.44 4.38
CA ARG A 117 19.86 -6.97 3.52
C ARG A 117 21.23 -6.31 3.84
N ARG A 118 21.32 -4.99 4.10
CA ARG A 118 22.57 -4.34 4.59
C ARG A 118 23.01 -4.93 5.93
N LEU A 119 22.10 -5.06 6.89
CA LEU A 119 22.31 -5.74 8.19
C LEU A 119 22.82 -7.18 7.99
N GLN A 120 22.25 -7.95 7.07
CA GLN A 120 22.71 -9.29 6.71
C GLN A 120 24.15 -9.32 6.17
N ARG A 121 24.53 -8.32 5.36
CA ARG A 121 25.88 -8.10 4.83
C ARG A 121 26.84 -7.43 5.84
N ASN A 122 26.33 -7.07 7.01
CA ASN A 122 26.99 -6.26 8.05
C ASN A 122 27.43 -4.85 7.61
N GLU A 123 26.71 -4.26 6.66
CA GLU A 123 26.80 -2.85 6.25
C GLU A 123 26.01 -1.94 7.22
N PRO A 124 26.31 -0.63 7.29
CA PRO A 124 25.53 0.35 8.09
C PRO A 124 24.07 0.43 7.64
N SER A 125 23.15 0.58 8.59
CA SER A 125 21.71 0.48 8.32
C SER A 125 20.86 1.17 9.39
N ALA A 126 19.57 1.39 9.09
CA ALA A 126 18.58 1.88 10.06
C ALA A 126 18.39 0.97 11.29
N PHE A 127 18.88 -0.28 11.26
CA PHE A 127 18.82 -1.25 12.36
C PHE A 127 20.12 -1.28 13.20
N ASP A 128 20.92 -0.22 13.18
CA ASP A 128 22.17 -0.17 13.96
C ASP A 128 21.94 -0.09 15.48
N GLY A 129 23.00 -0.36 16.25
CA GLY A 129 22.94 -0.43 17.71
C GLY A 129 22.20 -1.68 18.21
N GLU A 130 21.17 -1.51 19.04
CA GLU A 130 20.54 -2.63 19.76
C GLU A 130 19.81 -3.61 18.82
N GLN A 131 19.21 -3.11 17.74
CA GLN A 131 18.47 -3.94 16.77
C GLN A 131 19.41 -4.93 16.06
N ARG A 132 20.60 -4.46 15.63
CA ARG A 132 21.70 -5.32 15.13
C ARG A 132 22.13 -6.36 16.16
N LEU A 133 22.21 -6.01 17.45
CA LEU A 133 22.56 -6.96 18.51
C LEU A 133 21.47 -8.02 18.72
N ARG A 134 20.19 -7.66 18.68
CA ARG A 134 19.09 -8.65 18.75
C ARG A 134 19.05 -9.56 17.51
N TRP A 135 19.24 -9.01 16.32
CA TRP A 135 19.37 -9.77 15.07
C TRP A 135 20.55 -10.76 15.13
N GLN A 136 21.72 -10.33 15.60
CA GLN A 136 22.89 -11.20 15.78
C GLN A 136 22.60 -12.35 16.76
N ARG A 137 21.92 -12.07 17.89
CA ARG A 137 21.49 -13.09 18.87
C ARG A 137 20.51 -14.09 18.26
N ALA A 138 19.51 -13.62 17.52
CA ALA A 138 18.53 -14.48 16.84
C ALA A 138 19.19 -15.35 15.75
N LYS A 139 20.11 -14.78 14.97
CA LYS A 139 20.93 -15.52 13.99
C LYS A 139 21.80 -16.61 14.64
N GLN A 140 22.39 -16.33 15.79
CA GLN A 140 23.12 -17.35 16.58
C GLN A 140 22.18 -18.42 17.14
N ALA A 141 20.99 -18.05 17.60
CA ALA A 141 20.00 -19.00 18.11
C ALA A 141 19.45 -19.93 17.02
N TRP A 142 19.17 -19.39 15.81
CA TRP A 142 18.77 -20.16 14.63
C TRP A 142 19.82 -21.22 14.26
N GLY A 143 21.10 -20.83 14.19
CA GLY A 143 22.21 -21.76 13.95
C GLY A 143 22.36 -22.81 15.06
N LYS A 144 22.26 -22.41 16.34
CA LYS A 144 22.27 -23.34 17.49
C LYS A 144 21.10 -24.32 17.50
N ALA A 145 19.96 -23.95 16.91
CA ALA A 145 18.80 -24.81 16.76
C ALA A 145 18.96 -25.90 15.68
N GLY A 146 20.07 -25.90 14.94
CA GLY A 146 20.38 -26.82 13.84
C GLY A 146 19.87 -26.35 12.48
N LEU A 147 19.39 -25.10 12.38
CA LEU A 147 18.71 -24.59 11.19
C LEU A 147 19.69 -23.81 10.30
N ALA A 148 19.75 -24.15 9.02
CA ALA A 148 20.54 -23.39 8.06
C ALA A 148 19.87 -22.05 7.76
N LEU A 149 20.67 -21.00 7.57
CA LEU A 149 20.18 -19.66 7.26
C LEU A 149 20.34 -19.36 5.76
N PRO A 150 19.25 -19.10 5.01
CA PRO A 150 19.33 -18.66 3.62
C PRO A 150 19.99 -17.28 3.47
N LYS A 151 20.41 -16.96 2.25
CA LYS A 151 21.00 -15.66 1.90
C LYS A 151 19.92 -14.69 1.41
N ASP A 152 20.21 -13.39 1.57
CA ASP A 152 19.40 -12.28 1.05
C ASP A 152 17.91 -12.40 1.38
N LEU A 153 17.62 -12.74 2.65
CA LEU A 153 16.26 -12.78 3.19
C LEU A 153 15.61 -11.40 3.10
N SER A 154 14.34 -11.37 2.71
CA SER A 154 13.47 -10.21 2.88
C SER A 154 12.85 -10.19 4.28
N MET A 155 12.08 -9.14 4.57
CA MET A 155 11.27 -8.98 5.76
C MET A 155 9.84 -9.53 5.59
N ALA A 156 9.41 -9.76 4.34
CA ALA A 156 8.01 -9.96 3.97
C ALA A 156 7.27 -11.10 4.69
N ALA A 157 7.96 -12.14 5.17
CA ALA A 157 7.32 -13.20 5.96
C ALA A 157 6.78 -12.68 7.31
N HIS A 158 7.32 -11.57 7.84
CA HIS A 158 6.73 -10.88 8.99
C HIS A 158 5.37 -10.30 8.64
N ASP A 159 5.31 -9.51 7.58
CA ASP A 159 4.11 -8.82 7.13
C ASP A 159 3.02 -9.84 6.72
N TYR A 160 3.42 -10.90 6.02
CA TYR A 160 2.56 -12.03 5.62
C TYR A 160 1.97 -12.79 6.81
N GLU A 161 2.77 -13.12 7.83
CA GLU A 161 2.24 -13.70 9.07
C GLU A 161 1.27 -12.74 9.77
N CYS A 162 1.60 -11.45 9.88
CA CYS A 162 0.75 -10.47 10.55
C CYS A 162 -0.58 -10.25 9.82
N ILE A 163 -0.60 -10.14 8.49
CA ILE A 163 -1.84 -10.04 7.70
C ILE A 163 -2.71 -11.28 7.91
N ALA A 164 -2.13 -12.48 7.77
CA ALA A 164 -2.87 -13.73 7.85
C ALA A 164 -3.43 -13.99 9.26
N TRP A 165 -2.63 -13.71 10.29
CA TRP A 165 -3.04 -13.78 11.70
C TRP A 165 -4.16 -12.77 12.01
N LEU A 166 -4.01 -11.53 11.55
CA LEU A 166 -4.98 -10.47 11.79
C LEU A 166 -6.31 -10.74 11.06
N ALA A 167 -6.28 -11.21 9.81
CA ALA A 167 -7.48 -11.61 9.08
C ALA A 167 -8.23 -12.76 9.80
N ARG A 168 -7.50 -13.77 10.29
CA ARG A 168 -8.07 -14.88 11.07
C ARG A 168 -8.71 -14.38 12.38
N ARG A 169 -8.10 -13.42 13.09
CA ARG A 169 -8.67 -12.82 14.30
C ARG A 169 -9.84 -11.87 14.04
N CYS A 170 -9.80 -11.08 12.97
CA CYS A 170 -10.93 -10.23 12.57
C CYS A 170 -12.14 -11.08 12.13
N HIS A 171 -11.93 -12.22 11.48
CA HIS A 171 -12.99 -13.21 11.27
C HIS A 171 -13.54 -13.76 12.60
N ALA A 172 -12.67 -14.13 13.53
CA ALA A 172 -13.05 -14.69 14.83
C ALA A 172 -13.90 -13.73 15.68
N CYS A 173 -13.51 -12.45 15.74
CA CYS A 173 -14.31 -11.36 16.34
C CYS A 173 -15.59 -11.02 15.59
N GLY A 174 -15.74 -11.53 14.36
CA GLY A 174 -16.87 -11.31 13.48
C GLY A 174 -16.87 -10.03 12.66
N TYR A 175 -15.73 -9.35 12.60
CA TYR A 175 -15.50 -8.15 11.80
C TYR A 175 -15.32 -8.46 10.30
N LEU A 176 -14.79 -9.64 9.94
CA LEU A 176 -14.80 -10.16 8.58
C LEU A 176 -15.82 -11.29 8.38
N ALA A 177 -16.30 -11.45 7.16
CA ALA A 177 -16.92 -12.68 6.69
C ALA A 177 -15.85 -13.79 6.51
N GLU A 178 -16.24 -14.97 6.00
CA GLU A 178 -15.34 -16.13 5.90
C GLU A 178 -14.53 -16.12 4.60
N ASP A 179 -15.20 -15.84 3.48
CA ASP A 179 -14.64 -15.55 2.17
C ASP A 179 -13.61 -14.41 2.21
N GLU A 180 -13.89 -13.31 2.89
CA GLU A 180 -12.94 -12.20 3.06
C GLU A 180 -11.63 -12.65 3.73
N ALA A 181 -11.73 -13.48 4.76
CA ALA A 181 -10.56 -14.02 5.45
C ALA A 181 -9.81 -15.04 4.57
N TRP A 182 -10.53 -15.91 3.85
CA TRP A 182 -9.93 -16.81 2.86
C TRP A 182 -9.22 -16.07 1.73
N LEU A 183 -9.77 -14.94 1.25
CA LEU A 183 -9.15 -14.10 0.22
C LEU A 183 -7.88 -13.39 0.74
N CYS A 184 -7.84 -12.95 2.01
CA CYS A 184 -6.61 -12.48 2.64
C CYS A 184 -5.54 -13.58 2.71
N LEU A 185 -5.90 -14.78 3.14
CA LEU A 185 -4.98 -15.93 3.21
C LEU A 185 -4.51 -16.39 1.82
N ALA A 186 -5.37 -16.32 0.82
CA ALA A 186 -5.06 -16.60 -0.58
C ALA A 186 -4.04 -15.60 -1.15
N TRP A 187 -4.23 -14.30 -0.92
CA TRP A 187 -3.28 -13.26 -1.32
C TRP A 187 -1.91 -13.47 -0.67
N VAL A 188 -1.89 -13.74 0.65
CA VAL A 188 -0.65 -14.00 1.40
C VAL A 188 0.06 -15.24 0.86
N ALA A 189 -0.66 -16.32 0.55
CA ALA A 189 -0.10 -17.52 -0.04
C ALA A 189 0.49 -17.25 -1.44
N GLU A 190 -0.22 -16.53 -2.30
CA GLU A 190 0.24 -16.19 -3.66
C GLU A 190 1.52 -15.36 -3.63
N ALA A 191 1.63 -14.43 -2.67
CA ALA A 191 2.82 -13.61 -2.47
C ALA A 191 3.98 -14.42 -1.86
N ALA A 192 3.73 -15.20 -0.80
CA ALA A 192 4.73 -15.99 -0.10
C ALA A 192 5.36 -17.08 -0.99
N VAL A 193 4.54 -17.84 -1.75
CA VAL A 193 5.01 -18.90 -2.65
C VAL A 193 5.83 -18.35 -3.82
N ARG A 194 5.66 -17.08 -4.19
CA ARG A 194 6.50 -16.39 -5.18
C ARG A 194 7.87 -15.96 -4.64
N GLN A 195 7.97 -15.70 -3.34
CA GLN A 195 9.15 -15.09 -2.73
C GLN A 195 10.04 -16.07 -1.95
N PHE A 196 9.46 -17.11 -1.37
CA PHE A 196 10.16 -18.08 -0.52
C PHE A 196 10.09 -19.49 -1.14
N GLY A 197 11.24 -20.16 -1.27
CA GLY A 197 11.30 -21.52 -1.83
C GLY A 197 10.81 -22.62 -0.88
N ASP A 198 10.90 -22.39 0.42
CA ASP A 198 10.49 -23.32 1.47
C ASP A 198 10.13 -22.59 2.78
N TRP A 199 9.57 -23.36 3.72
CA TRP A 199 9.20 -22.88 5.05
C TRP A 199 10.39 -22.48 5.94
N GLN A 200 11.59 -23.00 5.69
CA GLN A 200 12.78 -22.63 6.47
C GLN A 200 13.26 -21.22 6.10
N ALA A 201 13.14 -20.83 4.82
CA ALA A 201 13.39 -19.46 4.38
C ALA A 201 12.33 -18.47 4.88
N TYR A 202 11.05 -18.85 4.79
CA TYR A 202 9.93 -18.05 5.31
C TYR A 202 10.04 -17.86 6.84
N GLY A 203 10.25 -18.96 7.59
CA GLY A 203 10.45 -18.92 9.04
C GLY A 203 11.71 -18.15 9.47
N ALA A 204 12.83 -18.28 8.74
CA ALA A 204 14.04 -17.51 9.02
C ALA A 204 13.84 -16.01 8.83
N SER A 205 13.09 -15.60 7.80
CA SER A 205 12.68 -14.21 7.58
C SER A 205 11.86 -13.69 8.77
N TYR A 206 10.77 -14.37 9.12
CA TYR A 206 9.90 -13.98 10.24
C TYR A 206 10.67 -13.85 11.56
N VAL A 207 11.43 -14.88 11.95
CA VAL A 207 12.15 -14.92 13.24
C VAL A 207 13.19 -13.81 13.35
N LEU A 208 13.97 -13.57 12.28
CA LEU A 208 15.01 -12.54 12.30
C LEU A 208 14.43 -11.12 12.27
N VAL A 209 13.32 -10.88 11.55
CA VAL A 209 12.62 -9.58 11.58
C VAL A 209 12.00 -9.32 12.94
N ARG A 210 11.24 -10.29 13.49
CA ARG A 210 10.57 -10.15 14.78
C ARG A 210 11.58 -9.80 15.89
N ALA A 211 12.74 -10.44 15.89
CA ALA A 211 13.84 -10.10 16.80
C ALA A 211 14.52 -8.73 16.53
N THR A 212 14.46 -8.21 15.30
CA THR A 212 15.02 -6.89 14.94
C THR A 212 14.09 -5.75 15.35
N LEU A 213 12.77 -5.92 15.15
CA LEU A 213 11.76 -4.89 15.44
C LEU A 213 11.34 -4.88 16.92
N GLN A 214 11.01 -6.05 17.49
CA GLN A 214 10.45 -6.12 18.85
C GLN A 214 11.51 -5.85 19.92
N ARG A 215 11.08 -5.24 21.04
CA ARG A 215 11.96 -4.82 22.15
C ARG A 215 12.21 -5.88 23.21
N ASP A 216 11.36 -6.91 23.30
CA ASP A 216 11.54 -8.03 24.24
C ASP A 216 12.52 -9.08 23.68
N GLY A 217 13.51 -9.43 24.49
CA GLY A 217 14.55 -10.40 24.16
C GLY A 217 14.09 -11.87 24.13
N GLN A 218 12.93 -12.21 24.71
CA GLN A 218 12.41 -13.59 24.73
C GLN A 218 11.73 -14.00 23.41
N GLN A 219 11.37 -13.04 22.57
CA GLN A 219 10.55 -13.26 21.37
C GLN A 219 11.25 -14.07 20.26
N GLY A 220 12.58 -14.04 20.22
CA GLY A 220 13.38 -14.85 19.29
C GLY A 220 13.35 -16.35 19.60
N PRO A 221 13.75 -16.79 20.81
CA PRO A 221 13.64 -18.19 21.24
C PRO A 221 12.23 -18.77 21.12
N LEU A 222 11.18 -18.00 21.45
CA LEU A 222 9.79 -18.42 21.29
C LEU A 222 9.45 -18.70 19.82
N ALA A 223 9.78 -17.78 18.91
CA ALA A 223 9.49 -17.96 17.49
C ALA A 223 10.32 -19.11 16.84
N ILE A 224 11.52 -19.40 17.35
CA ILE A 224 12.30 -20.59 16.94
C ILE A 224 11.64 -21.89 17.41
N ARG A 225 11.07 -21.91 18.63
CA ARG A 225 10.32 -23.06 19.15
C ARG A 225 9.03 -23.28 18.34
N ALA A 226 8.26 -22.22 18.15
CA ALA A 226 7.04 -22.21 17.35
C ALA A 226 7.27 -22.76 15.92
N TYR A 227 8.35 -22.31 15.27
CA TYR A 227 8.79 -22.84 13.96
C TYR A 227 9.04 -24.35 13.98
N LYS A 228 9.68 -24.89 15.03
CA LYS A 228 9.91 -26.33 15.15
C LYS A 228 8.61 -27.11 15.35
N GLU A 229 7.72 -26.62 16.21
CA GLU A 229 6.43 -27.26 16.47
C GLU A 229 5.54 -27.34 15.20
N LEU A 230 5.69 -26.41 14.26
CA LEU A 230 5.04 -26.45 12.94
C LEU A 230 5.72 -27.39 11.93
N MET A 231 7.00 -27.72 12.10
CA MET A 231 7.82 -28.51 11.16
C MET A 231 8.09 -29.97 11.61
N GLU A 232 7.85 -30.28 12.88
CA GLU A 232 8.05 -31.59 13.51
C GLU A 232 6.71 -32.32 13.73
N GLY A 233 6.75 -33.63 13.99
CA GLY A 233 5.56 -34.43 14.34
C GLY A 233 4.41 -34.34 13.32
N ALA A 234 3.28 -33.79 13.76
CA ALA A 234 2.07 -33.51 12.95
C ALA A 234 1.87 -32.01 12.66
N GLY A 235 2.94 -31.20 12.75
CA GLY A 235 2.92 -29.76 12.55
C GLY A 235 2.41 -29.35 11.15
N GLN A 236 1.69 -28.23 11.10
CA GLN A 236 0.90 -27.85 9.92
C GLN A 236 1.76 -27.55 8.68
N TRP A 237 2.94 -26.92 8.87
CA TRP A 237 3.90 -26.63 7.79
C TRP A 237 4.59 -27.89 7.26
N ARG A 238 4.79 -28.90 8.13
CA ARG A 238 5.28 -30.23 7.74
C ARG A 238 4.28 -30.97 6.85
N LEU A 239 2.99 -30.88 7.17
CA LEU A 239 1.91 -31.53 6.42
C LEU A 239 1.62 -30.82 5.09
N ASN A 240 1.84 -29.50 5.03
CA ASN A 240 1.56 -28.67 3.85
C ASN A 240 2.84 -27.92 3.42
N PRO A 241 3.78 -28.54 2.68
CA PRO A 241 4.99 -27.87 2.22
C PRO A 241 4.67 -26.65 1.33
N LEU A 242 5.36 -25.53 1.53
CA LEU A 242 5.07 -24.25 0.87
C LEU A 242 4.89 -24.35 -0.67
N ALA A 243 5.82 -25.03 -1.37
CA ALA A 243 5.74 -25.23 -2.82
C ALA A 243 4.56 -26.14 -3.28
N GLY A 244 3.89 -26.82 -2.34
CA GLY A 244 2.68 -27.60 -2.56
C GLY A 244 1.37 -26.81 -2.43
N ILE A 245 1.37 -25.65 -1.76
CA ILE A 245 0.18 -24.83 -1.57
C ILE A 245 -0.33 -24.27 -2.90
N ARG A 246 -1.64 -24.31 -3.10
CA ARG A 246 -2.34 -23.76 -4.28
C ARG A 246 -3.37 -22.74 -3.81
N VAL A 247 -3.58 -21.72 -4.64
CA VAL A 247 -4.53 -20.62 -4.42
C VAL A 247 -5.77 -20.79 -5.30
N ASP A 248 -5.64 -21.61 -6.35
CA ASP A 248 -6.67 -21.96 -7.34
C ASP A 248 -7.96 -22.56 -6.74
N ASP A 249 -7.93 -23.02 -5.47
CA ASP A 249 -9.05 -23.62 -4.74
C ASP A 249 -9.86 -22.61 -3.90
N VAL A 250 -9.39 -21.35 -3.73
CA VAL A 250 -10.18 -20.23 -3.16
C VAL A 250 -10.80 -19.34 -4.24
N VAL A 251 -10.08 -19.14 -5.35
CA VAL A 251 -10.54 -18.28 -6.44
C VAL A 251 -11.53 -19.07 -7.34
N LEU A 252 -12.51 -18.37 -7.94
CA LEU A 252 -13.48 -18.89 -8.93
C LEU A 252 -14.78 -19.56 -8.43
N GLN A 253 -15.35 -19.14 -7.30
CA GLN A 253 -16.82 -19.24 -7.09
C GLN A 253 -17.57 -17.91 -6.95
N ILE A 254 -16.85 -16.78 -6.87
CA ILE A 254 -17.48 -15.46 -6.87
C ILE A 254 -16.98 -14.65 -8.07
N GLU A 255 -17.59 -14.89 -9.23
CA GLU A 255 -17.70 -13.88 -10.28
C GLU A 255 -18.56 -12.73 -9.71
N HIS A 256 -17.93 -11.83 -8.96
CA HIS A 256 -18.61 -10.67 -8.39
C HIS A 256 -19.16 -9.81 -9.53
N GLU A 257 -20.48 -9.77 -9.71
CA GLU A 257 -21.14 -8.70 -10.44
C GLU A 257 -20.87 -7.39 -9.68
N ILE A 258 -19.82 -6.65 -10.07
CA ILE A 258 -19.54 -5.32 -9.52
C ILE A 258 -20.81 -4.48 -9.69
N PRO A 259 -21.50 -4.08 -8.59
CA PRO A 259 -22.75 -3.36 -8.72
C PRO A 259 -22.56 -2.06 -9.51
N LEU A 260 -23.57 -1.67 -10.29
CA LEU A 260 -23.58 -0.37 -10.96
C LEU A 260 -23.81 0.75 -9.94
N TYR A 261 -22.77 1.07 -9.18
CA TYR A 261 -22.82 1.98 -8.05
C TYR A 261 -23.23 3.40 -8.44
N THR A 262 -24.17 3.95 -7.69
CA THR A 262 -24.52 5.36 -7.74
C THR A 262 -23.41 6.18 -7.07
N CYS A 263 -22.57 6.82 -7.87
CA CYS A 263 -21.47 7.68 -7.40
C CYS A 263 -21.96 8.69 -6.34
N GLN A 264 -21.64 8.43 -5.06
CA GLN A 264 -22.11 9.26 -3.95
C GLN A 264 -21.43 10.65 -4.00
N PRO A 265 -22.18 11.77 -4.10
CA PRO A 265 -21.55 13.04 -4.47
C PRO A 265 -20.54 13.62 -3.48
N ARG A 266 -20.66 13.34 -2.17
CA ARG A 266 -19.63 13.77 -1.21
C ARG A 266 -18.45 12.80 -1.15
N GLN A 267 -18.70 11.49 -1.09
CA GLN A 267 -17.64 10.48 -0.94
C GLN A 267 -16.72 10.43 -2.16
N SER A 268 -17.26 10.50 -3.38
CA SER A 268 -16.48 10.49 -4.63
C SER A 268 -15.43 11.60 -4.73
N LEU A 269 -15.64 12.75 -4.06
CA LEU A 269 -14.68 13.85 -4.00
C LEU A 269 -13.46 13.56 -3.12
N LEU A 270 -13.52 12.55 -2.24
CA LEU A 270 -12.39 12.11 -1.40
C LEU A 270 -11.33 11.33 -2.21
N SER A 271 -11.62 11.07 -3.49
CA SER A 271 -10.65 10.68 -4.52
C SER A 271 -9.48 11.66 -4.65
N PHE A 272 -9.66 12.95 -4.31
CA PHE A 272 -8.57 13.92 -4.34
C PHE A 272 -7.80 13.96 -3.02
N GLY A 273 -6.46 13.90 -3.12
CA GLY A 273 -5.54 13.71 -2.00
C GLY A 273 -5.41 12.24 -1.56
N SER A 274 -6.17 11.33 -2.18
CA SER A 274 -6.15 9.89 -1.87
C SER A 274 -4.81 9.26 -2.21
N LEU A 275 -4.19 9.68 -3.31
CA LEU A 275 -2.96 9.12 -3.83
C LEU A 275 -1.77 9.49 -2.92
N ILE A 276 -1.73 10.73 -2.46
CA ILE A 276 -0.71 11.19 -1.51
C ILE A 276 -0.92 10.54 -0.13
N ALA A 277 -2.17 10.50 0.37
CA ALA A 277 -2.47 9.84 1.65
C ALA A 277 -2.04 8.38 1.65
N LEU A 278 -2.45 7.62 0.63
CA LEU A 278 -2.12 6.20 0.49
C LEU A 278 -0.61 5.96 0.25
N SER A 279 0.09 6.91 -0.38
CA SER A 279 1.56 6.84 -0.50
C SER A 279 2.31 7.04 0.82
N ALA A 280 1.63 7.57 1.84
CA ALA A 280 2.12 7.76 3.20
C ALA A 280 1.52 6.76 4.22
N GLY A 281 0.83 5.71 3.75
CA GLY A 281 0.16 4.71 4.61
C GLY A 281 -1.17 5.17 5.23
N VAL A 282 -1.66 6.37 4.88
CA VAL A 282 -2.84 6.97 5.52
C VAL A 282 -4.09 6.84 4.65
N ARG A 283 -5.22 6.60 5.31
CA ARG A 283 -6.54 6.40 4.69
C ARG A 283 -6.97 7.51 3.72
N SER A 284 -7.48 7.09 2.57
CA SER A 284 -8.00 7.96 1.51
C SER A 284 -9.49 8.31 1.61
N ASP A 285 -10.26 7.62 2.44
CA ASP A 285 -11.74 7.60 2.42
C ASP A 285 -12.42 8.59 3.40
N ARG A 286 -11.67 9.26 4.28
CA ARG A 286 -12.19 10.18 5.30
C ARG A 286 -11.88 11.64 4.99
N LEU A 287 -12.81 12.56 5.31
CA LEU A 287 -12.65 13.99 5.02
C LEU A 287 -11.42 14.59 5.73
N ALA A 288 -11.24 14.27 7.02
CA ALA A 288 -9.97 14.45 7.71
C ALA A 288 -9.06 13.25 7.45
N ILE A 289 -7.80 13.54 7.12
CA ILE A 289 -6.70 12.58 7.17
C ILE A 289 -6.18 12.59 8.62
N ALA A 290 -5.93 11.42 9.21
CA ALA A 290 -5.41 11.19 10.57
C ALA A 290 -5.81 12.25 11.64
N PRO A 291 -7.11 12.49 11.90
CA PRO A 291 -7.58 13.68 12.64
C PRO A 291 -6.95 13.89 14.04
N GLU A 292 -6.55 12.79 14.69
CA GLU A 292 -5.78 12.74 15.93
C GLU A 292 -4.39 13.41 15.86
N GLU A 293 -3.78 13.55 14.67
CA GLU A 293 -2.40 14.02 14.44
C GLU A 293 -2.30 15.55 14.19
N SER A 294 -3.20 16.31 14.82
CA SER A 294 -3.47 17.74 14.55
C SER A 294 -2.22 18.67 14.60
N GLU A 295 -1.30 18.48 15.56
CA GLU A 295 -0.06 19.29 15.63
C GLU A 295 0.95 18.92 14.53
N LEU A 296 0.96 17.66 14.11
CA LEU A 296 1.86 17.12 13.09
C LEU A 296 1.43 17.65 11.71
N HIS A 297 0.12 17.78 11.49
CA HIS A 297 -0.45 18.54 10.37
C HIS A 297 -0.04 20.01 10.35
N ARG A 298 -0.05 20.70 11.50
CA ARG A 298 0.42 22.10 11.57
C ARG A 298 1.90 22.21 11.24
N LEU A 299 2.74 21.33 11.78
CA LEU A 299 4.17 21.27 11.43
C LEU A 299 4.37 21.05 9.92
N TRP A 300 3.65 20.10 9.32
CA TRP A 300 3.73 19.83 7.89
C TRP A 300 3.30 21.03 7.04
N LEU A 301 2.21 21.72 7.41
CA LEU A 301 1.70 22.91 6.71
C LEU A 301 2.67 24.10 6.85
N THR A 302 3.28 24.32 8.02
CA THR A 302 4.32 25.34 8.18
C THR A 302 5.56 25.02 7.33
N GLN A 303 6.01 23.76 7.28
CA GLN A 303 7.18 23.35 6.49
C GLN A 303 6.95 23.41 4.96
N HIS A 304 5.88 22.79 4.46
CA HIS A 304 5.67 22.53 3.02
C HIS A 304 4.75 23.57 2.34
N TRP A 305 3.89 24.22 3.12
CA TRP A 305 2.94 25.23 2.65
C TRP A 305 3.29 26.65 3.13
N ARG A 306 4.17 26.80 4.13
CA ARG A 306 4.45 28.07 4.85
C ARG A 306 3.19 28.67 5.45
N ALA A 307 2.32 27.80 5.96
CA ALA A 307 0.97 28.15 6.36
C ALA A 307 0.67 27.81 7.82
N GLU A 308 0.99 28.75 8.71
CA GLU A 308 0.70 28.69 10.15
C GLU A 308 -0.76 29.00 10.50
N GLY A 309 -1.50 29.64 9.58
CA GLY A 309 -2.84 30.17 9.83
C GLY A 309 -3.82 30.01 8.66
N LYS A 310 -5.10 30.28 8.95
CA LYS A 310 -6.23 30.07 8.00
C LYS A 310 -6.10 30.89 6.72
N GLY A 311 -5.48 32.08 6.81
CA GLY A 311 -5.23 32.95 5.65
C GLY A 311 -4.23 32.33 4.68
N GLN A 312 -3.07 31.92 5.18
CA GLN A 312 -1.99 31.30 4.40
C GLN A 312 -2.41 29.94 3.81
N VAL A 313 -3.22 29.15 4.53
CA VAL A 313 -3.84 27.93 3.99
C VAL A 313 -4.72 28.27 2.77
N LYS A 314 -5.57 29.29 2.88
CA LYS A 314 -6.45 29.72 1.77
C LYS A 314 -5.64 30.33 0.61
N GLU A 315 -4.61 31.13 0.87
CA GLU A 315 -3.70 31.66 -0.15
C GLU A 315 -2.99 30.53 -0.92
N ARG A 316 -2.43 29.55 -0.21
CA ARG A 316 -1.73 28.40 -0.80
C ARG A 316 -2.66 27.51 -1.61
N LEU A 317 -3.93 27.37 -1.21
CA LEU A 317 -4.95 26.70 -1.98
C LEU A 317 -5.27 27.42 -3.29
N HIS A 318 -5.55 28.72 -3.25
CA HIS A 318 -5.75 29.52 -4.48
C HIS A 318 -4.51 29.44 -5.37
N TRP A 319 -3.30 29.56 -4.83
CA TRP A 319 -2.08 29.43 -5.64
C TRP A 319 -2.01 28.08 -6.37
N LEU A 320 -2.30 26.94 -5.72
CA LEU A 320 -2.32 25.63 -6.38
C LEU A 320 -3.42 25.54 -7.44
N LEU A 321 -4.62 26.03 -7.12
CA LEU A 321 -5.78 25.99 -8.01
C LEU A 321 -5.63 26.92 -9.23
N ASP A 322 -5.00 28.09 -9.08
CA ASP A 322 -4.99 29.16 -10.09
C ASP A 322 -3.65 29.31 -10.85
N THR A 323 -2.51 29.04 -10.19
CA THR A 323 -1.16 29.14 -10.81
C THR A 323 -0.41 27.80 -10.79
N GLY A 324 -0.16 27.25 -9.60
CA GLY A 324 0.43 25.93 -9.38
C GLY A 324 1.87 25.75 -9.86
N SER A 325 2.33 24.50 -9.78
CA SER A 325 3.59 24.03 -10.34
C SER A 325 3.54 24.00 -11.88
N ARG A 326 2.34 23.85 -12.46
CA ARG A 326 2.11 23.93 -13.91
C ARG A 326 2.67 25.19 -14.58
N ALA A 327 2.62 26.34 -13.90
CA ALA A 327 3.20 27.60 -14.40
C ALA A 327 4.72 27.54 -14.64
N ARG A 328 5.41 26.52 -14.09
CA ARG A 328 6.82 26.21 -14.37
C ARG A 328 6.99 25.02 -15.33
N PHE A 329 6.12 24.02 -15.27
CA PHE A 329 6.38 22.70 -15.84
C PHE A 329 5.60 22.37 -17.13
N ASP A 330 4.41 22.94 -17.34
CA ASP A 330 3.59 22.61 -18.53
C ASP A 330 4.28 23.07 -19.82
N ALA A 331 4.92 24.25 -19.82
CA ALA A 331 5.72 24.75 -20.95
C ALA A 331 6.95 23.86 -21.31
N LEU A 332 7.37 22.97 -20.40
CA LEU A 332 8.41 21.96 -20.69
C LEU A 332 7.82 20.71 -21.35
N LEU A 333 6.55 20.42 -21.08
CA LEU A 333 5.79 19.25 -21.58
C LEU A 333 5.09 19.53 -22.92
N GLU A 334 4.71 20.77 -23.21
CA GLU A 334 3.94 21.16 -24.41
C GLU A 334 4.57 20.77 -25.75
N ARG A 335 5.91 20.72 -25.84
CA ARG A 335 6.63 20.81 -27.13
C ARG A 335 7.36 19.54 -27.59
N SER A 336 7.13 18.40 -26.94
CA SER A 336 7.81 17.17 -27.36
C SER A 336 7.05 15.88 -27.02
N VAL A 337 6.93 15.00 -28.01
CA VAL A 337 6.52 13.60 -27.79
C VAL A 337 7.71 12.87 -27.16
N GLY A 338 7.53 12.40 -25.91
CA GLY A 338 8.54 11.60 -25.20
C GLY A 338 9.86 12.30 -24.85
N ARG A 339 9.89 13.64 -24.81
CA ARG A 339 11.01 14.45 -24.27
C ARG A 339 10.46 15.71 -23.59
N LEU A 340 11.33 16.45 -22.89
CA LEU A 340 11.06 17.81 -22.43
C LEU A 340 11.78 18.86 -23.28
N ASN A 341 11.19 20.05 -23.34
CA ASN A 341 11.81 21.25 -23.88
C ASN A 341 12.67 21.96 -22.81
N VAL A 342 13.80 21.34 -22.44
CA VAL A 342 14.81 21.87 -21.49
C VAL A 342 16.19 21.96 -22.13
N THR A 343 17.07 22.78 -21.58
CA THR A 343 18.46 22.89 -22.07
C THR A 343 19.29 21.65 -21.74
N ALA A 344 20.28 21.36 -22.58
CA ALA A 344 21.10 20.16 -22.47
C ALA A 344 21.91 20.16 -21.15
N GLY A 345 21.63 19.20 -20.27
CA GLY A 345 22.21 19.09 -18.93
C GLY A 345 21.26 19.44 -17.78
N GLU A 346 20.05 19.94 -18.06
CA GLU A 346 19.06 20.18 -17.00
C GLU A 346 18.56 18.87 -16.36
N PRO A 347 18.49 18.79 -15.00
CA PRO A 347 17.97 17.61 -14.30
C PRO A 347 16.52 17.22 -14.63
N GLY A 348 15.75 18.11 -15.27
CA GLY A 348 14.36 17.85 -15.65
C GLY A 348 14.23 16.64 -16.60
N GLN A 349 15.05 16.57 -17.65
CA GLN A 349 14.99 15.47 -18.61
C GLN A 349 15.33 14.13 -17.97
N GLU A 350 16.38 14.07 -17.13
CA GLU A 350 16.78 12.82 -16.46
C GLU A 350 15.66 12.27 -15.57
N ARG A 351 14.94 13.16 -14.87
CA ARG A 351 13.81 12.79 -13.99
C ARG A 351 12.56 12.40 -14.77
N PHE A 352 12.24 13.11 -15.86
CA PHE A 352 11.14 12.71 -16.75
C PHE A 352 11.38 11.32 -17.34
N GLU A 353 12.59 11.03 -17.83
CA GLU A 353 12.95 9.69 -18.33
C GLU A 353 12.90 8.61 -17.24
N GLN A 354 12.97 8.98 -15.96
CA GLN A 354 12.79 8.03 -14.84
C GLN A 354 11.30 7.79 -14.53
N ALA A 355 10.48 8.85 -14.49
CA ALA A 355 9.03 8.73 -14.39
C ALA A 355 8.48 7.90 -15.55
N ARG A 356 8.84 8.25 -16.79
CA ARG A 356 8.50 7.53 -18.02
C ARG A 356 8.85 6.04 -17.93
N ARG A 357 10.10 5.70 -17.58
CA ARG A 357 10.51 4.29 -17.42
C ARG A 357 9.82 3.56 -16.26
N ALA A 358 9.39 4.27 -15.22
CA ALA A 358 8.61 3.67 -14.13
C ALA A 358 7.17 3.39 -14.58
N LEU A 359 6.52 4.35 -15.26
CA LEU A 359 5.16 4.24 -15.77
C LEU A 359 5.02 3.13 -16.83
N LEU A 360 5.90 3.13 -17.84
CA LEU A 360 5.96 2.08 -18.88
C LEU A 360 6.20 0.69 -18.30
N LYS A 361 6.89 0.59 -17.16
CA LYS A 361 7.16 -0.66 -16.44
C LYS A 361 5.98 -1.10 -15.56
N ALA A 362 5.10 -0.17 -15.15
CA ALA A 362 3.86 -0.49 -14.45
C ALA A 362 2.77 -0.98 -15.42
N GLY A 363 2.85 -0.61 -16.70
CA GLY A 363 1.97 -1.11 -17.77
C GLY A 363 1.26 -0.02 -18.56
N HIS A 364 1.37 1.25 -18.15
CA HIS A 364 0.71 2.38 -18.78
C HIS A 364 1.09 2.56 -20.26
N ASP A 365 0.12 2.97 -21.07
CA ASP A 365 0.29 3.20 -22.52
C ASP A 365 1.39 4.25 -22.81
N PRO A 366 2.42 3.92 -23.61
CA PRO A 366 3.40 4.89 -24.09
C PRO A 366 2.79 6.17 -24.68
N ALA A 367 1.66 6.09 -25.41
CA ALA A 367 1.04 7.26 -26.01
C ALA A 367 0.41 8.20 -24.96
N LEU A 368 -0.14 7.64 -23.88
CA LEU A 368 -0.68 8.39 -22.75
C LEU A 368 0.45 9.03 -21.92
N VAL A 369 1.56 8.32 -21.70
CA VAL A 369 2.75 8.85 -20.99
C VAL A 369 3.46 9.95 -21.81
N ASP A 370 3.73 9.71 -23.09
CA ASP A 370 4.41 10.67 -23.99
C ASP A 370 3.48 11.79 -24.48
N GLY A 371 2.17 11.62 -24.26
CA GLY A 371 1.10 12.59 -24.46
C GLY A 371 0.85 13.52 -23.27
N CYS A 372 1.49 13.31 -22.12
CA CYS A 372 1.28 14.14 -20.93
C CYS A 372 1.73 15.59 -21.14
N ARG A 373 0.78 16.54 -21.23
CA ARG A 373 1.05 17.99 -21.44
C ARG A 373 0.97 18.87 -20.18
N THR A 374 0.46 18.35 -19.07
CA THR A 374 0.25 19.15 -17.85
C THR A 374 0.59 18.39 -16.57
N VAL A 375 1.10 19.10 -15.56
CA VAL A 375 1.24 18.59 -14.18
C VAL A 375 0.05 18.95 -13.29
N LEU A 376 -1.09 19.36 -13.87
CA LEU A 376 -2.27 19.79 -13.11
C LEU A 376 -2.71 18.78 -12.04
N ALA A 377 -2.69 17.47 -12.30
CA ALA A 377 -3.11 16.50 -11.30
C ALA A 377 -2.19 16.51 -10.06
N TYR A 378 -0.88 16.74 -10.24
CA TYR A 378 0.08 16.90 -9.14
C TYR A 378 -0.23 18.12 -8.25
N ASP A 379 -0.69 19.22 -8.85
CA ASP A 379 -1.14 20.40 -8.09
C ASP A 379 -2.47 20.14 -7.36
N LEU A 380 -3.42 19.44 -8.01
CA LEU A 380 -4.73 19.10 -7.44
C LEU A 380 -4.63 18.12 -6.27
N GLU A 381 -3.85 17.04 -6.40
CA GLU A 381 -3.59 16.08 -5.31
C GLU A 381 -2.97 16.77 -4.10
N ARG A 382 -1.94 17.59 -4.31
CA ARG A 382 -1.30 18.36 -3.23
C ARG A 382 -2.26 19.32 -2.57
N ALA A 383 -3.11 20.01 -3.34
CA ALA A 383 -4.09 20.93 -2.83
C ALA A 383 -5.14 20.21 -1.96
N ALA A 384 -5.67 19.09 -2.43
CA ALA A 384 -6.64 18.30 -1.69
C ALA A 384 -6.06 17.67 -0.42
N PHE A 385 -4.88 17.04 -0.51
CA PHE A 385 -4.18 16.47 0.65
C PHE A 385 -3.95 17.53 1.73
N GLY A 386 -3.32 18.66 1.38
CA GLY A 386 -3.06 19.74 2.34
C GLY A 386 -4.33 20.45 2.85
N ALA A 387 -5.42 20.50 2.06
CA ALA A 387 -6.72 20.99 2.53
C ALA A 387 -7.33 20.06 3.60
N ARG A 388 -7.20 18.74 3.43
CA ARG A 388 -7.66 17.70 4.37
C ARG A 388 -6.82 17.72 5.66
N LEU A 389 -5.50 17.92 5.55
CA LEU A 389 -4.63 18.19 6.71
C LEU A 389 -5.03 19.49 7.44
N ALA A 390 -5.30 20.57 6.70
CA ALA A 390 -5.68 21.85 7.27
C ALA A 390 -7.06 21.80 7.96
N PHE A 391 -7.97 20.96 7.48
CA PHE A 391 -9.23 20.67 8.16
C PHE A 391 -9.00 19.92 9.49
N ALA A 392 -8.18 18.86 9.49
CA ALA A 392 -7.76 18.16 10.71
C ALA A 392 -6.99 19.05 11.71
N ALA A 393 -6.26 20.05 11.21
CA ALA A 393 -5.56 21.07 12.02
C ALA A 393 -6.49 22.17 12.59
N GLY A 394 -7.76 22.23 12.19
CA GLY A 394 -8.71 23.30 12.51
C GLY A 394 -8.50 24.61 11.72
N LEU A 395 -7.59 24.61 10.74
CA LEU A 395 -7.21 25.76 9.92
C LEU A 395 -8.11 25.97 8.69
N LEU A 396 -8.87 24.95 8.28
CA LEU A 396 -9.89 25.02 7.23
C LEU A 396 -11.23 24.49 7.77
N ASP A 397 -12.34 25.08 7.34
CA ASP A 397 -13.71 24.63 7.68
C ASP A 397 -14.25 23.62 6.65
N GLU A 398 -15.19 22.76 7.07
CA GLU A 398 -15.78 21.71 6.21
C GLU A 398 -16.40 22.28 4.92
N ALA A 399 -17.11 23.41 5.02
CA ALA A 399 -17.77 24.02 3.86
C ALA A 399 -16.75 24.51 2.82
N SER A 400 -15.68 25.17 3.26
CA SER A 400 -14.54 25.56 2.41
C SER A 400 -13.84 24.35 1.81
N LEU A 401 -13.62 23.27 2.57
CA LEU A 401 -12.98 22.04 2.07
C LEU A 401 -13.81 21.36 0.98
N TRP A 402 -15.12 21.12 1.20
CA TRP A 402 -15.99 20.58 0.16
C TRP A 402 -16.09 21.51 -1.07
N ASN A 403 -15.96 22.82 -0.89
CA ASN A 403 -15.95 23.76 -2.02
C ASN A 403 -14.66 23.66 -2.83
N ALA A 404 -13.50 23.56 -2.16
CA ALA A 404 -12.22 23.33 -2.80
C ALA A 404 -12.21 21.99 -3.57
N LEU A 405 -12.68 20.90 -2.98
CA LEU A 405 -12.77 19.59 -3.63
C LEU A 405 -13.71 19.59 -4.86
N ARG A 406 -14.86 20.29 -4.80
CA ARG A 406 -15.75 20.48 -5.97
C ARG A 406 -15.10 21.28 -7.10
N HIS A 407 -14.27 22.27 -6.78
CA HIS A 407 -13.49 23.00 -7.78
C HIS A 407 -12.39 22.12 -8.39
N MET A 408 -11.72 21.29 -7.58
CA MET A 408 -10.74 20.30 -8.05
C MET A 408 -11.38 19.28 -9.00
N ALA A 409 -12.58 18.77 -8.69
CA ALA A 409 -13.36 17.90 -9.57
C ALA A 409 -13.65 18.55 -10.93
N GLN A 410 -14.08 19.82 -10.93
CA GLN A 410 -14.34 20.57 -12.16
C GLN A 410 -13.08 20.73 -13.02
N ARG A 411 -11.92 21.03 -12.39
CA ARG A 411 -10.64 21.19 -13.11
C ARG A 411 -10.02 19.87 -13.56
N ALA A 412 -10.25 18.77 -12.84
CA ALA A 412 -9.85 17.44 -13.27
C ALA A 412 -10.66 17.01 -14.50
N ARG A 413 -12.00 17.11 -14.44
CA ARG A 413 -12.93 16.75 -15.53
C ARG A 413 -12.77 17.56 -16.82
N SER A 414 -12.14 18.72 -16.77
CA SER A 414 -11.84 19.53 -17.97
C SER A 414 -10.46 19.26 -18.57
N ALA A 415 -9.63 18.43 -17.93
CA ALA A 415 -8.23 18.20 -18.32
C ALA A 415 -7.86 16.72 -18.50
N PHE A 416 -8.62 15.80 -17.90
CA PHE A 416 -8.37 14.37 -17.93
C PHE A 416 -9.63 13.59 -18.32
N ALA A 417 -9.47 12.51 -19.08
CA ALA A 417 -10.58 11.60 -19.43
C ALA A 417 -10.90 10.65 -18.26
N ASP A 418 -9.86 10.16 -17.58
CA ASP A 418 -9.92 9.07 -16.61
C ASP A 418 -8.83 9.21 -15.52
N TRP A 419 -8.85 8.29 -14.57
CA TRP A 419 -7.90 8.25 -13.44
C TRP A 419 -6.48 7.78 -13.83
N GLU A 420 -6.29 7.10 -14.96
CA GLU A 420 -4.95 6.69 -15.42
C GLU A 420 -4.19 7.90 -15.98
N GLN A 421 -4.85 8.70 -16.81
CA GLN A 421 -4.34 9.98 -17.31
C GLN A 421 -4.06 10.96 -16.15
N TYR A 422 -4.92 10.96 -15.13
CA TYR A 422 -4.71 11.70 -13.90
C TYR A 422 -3.44 11.24 -13.16
N LEU A 423 -3.28 9.93 -12.92
CA LEU A 423 -2.11 9.35 -12.25
C LEU A 423 -0.79 9.69 -12.97
N VAL A 424 -0.76 9.59 -14.30
CA VAL A 424 0.42 9.93 -15.10
C VAL A 424 0.80 11.41 -14.92
N SER A 425 -0.19 12.33 -14.93
CA SER A 425 0.06 13.75 -14.64
C SER A 425 0.59 13.97 -13.21
N VAL A 426 0.13 13.19 -12.22
CA VAL A 426 0.68 13.25 -10.85
C VAL A 426 2.15 12.78 -10.81
N VAL A 427 2.45 11.61 -11.38
CA VAL A 427 3.79 10.99 -11.31
C VAL A 427 4.83 11.80 -12.09
N VAL A 428 4.47 12.32 -13.26
CA VAL A 428 5.31 13.25 -14.04
C VAL A 428 5.54 14.56 -13.25
N GLY A 429 4.49 15.15 -12.68
CA GLY A 429 4.60 16.37 -11.88
C GLY A 429 5.47 16.20 -10.63
N HIS A 430 5.32 15.07 -9.92
CA HIS A 430 6.17 14.72 -8.78
C HIS A 430 7.64 14.61 -9.18
N ALA A 431 7.96 13.92 -10.28
CA ALA A 431 9.33 13.72 -10.73
C ALA A 431 10.00 15.02 -11.22
N LEU A 432 9.24 15.95 -11.83
CA LEU A 432 9.77 17.27 -12.22
C LEU A 432 10.04 18.16 -10.99
N ALA A 433 9.14 18.15 -10.01
CA ALA A 433 9.27 18.98 -8.81
C ALA A 433 10.33 18.48 -7.83
N ASN A 434 10.42 17.17 -7.60
CA ASN A 434 11.19 16.57 -6.50
C ASN A 434 12.43 15.83 -7.00
N GLN A 435 13.32 15.45 -6.07
CA GLN A 435 14.51 14.64 -6.36
C GLN A 435 14.38 13.20 -5.82
N ASP A 436 13.35 12.95 -5.01
CA ASP A 436 13.13 11.67 -4.36
C ASP A 436 12.58 10.63 -5.36
N ARG A 437 13.41 9.64 -5.66
CA ARG A 437 13.10 8.56 -6.60
C ARG A 437 12.28 7.45 -5.96
N ASP A 438 12.22 7.37 -4.63
CA ASP A 438 11.50 6.34 -3.88
C ASP A 438 10.08 6.79 -3.53
N ALA A 439 9.91 8.04 -3.07
CA ALA A 439 8.59 8.66 -2.97
C ALA A 439 7.84 8.62 -4.32
N GLY A 440 8.54 8.92 -5.44
CA GLY A 440 7.96 8.82 -6.78
C GLY A 440 7.59 7.39 -7.21
N ARG A 441 8.30 6.36 -6.70
CA ARG A 441 7.94 4.94 -6.90
C ARG A 441 6.73 4.53 -6.05
N GLN A 442 6.66 5.02 -4.81
CA GLN A 442 5.57 4.71 -3.89
C GLN A 442 4.26 5.35 -4.37
N LEU A 443 4.31 6.61 -4.78
CA LEU A 443 3.19 7.34 -5.38
C LEU A 443 2.61 6.60 -6.59
N LEU A 444 3.46 6.04 -7.47
CA LEU A 444 3.00 5.20 -8.58
C LEU A 444 2.32 3.89 -8.11
N ARG A 445 2.84 3.20 -7.08
CA ARG A 445 2.15 2.02 -6.54
C ARG A 445 0.78 2.34 -5.97
N SER A 446 0.70 3.36 -5.12
CA SER A 446 -0.58 3.82 -4.57
C SER A 446 -1.56 4.18 -5.69
N GLY A 447 -1.07 4.66 -6.84
CA GLY A 447 -1.87 4.89 -8.04
C GLY A 447 -2.38 3.62 -8.69
N MET A 448 -1.50 2.65 -8.96
CA MET A 448 -1.90 1.33 -9.48
C MET A 448 -2.94 0.66 -8.57
N VAL A 449 -2.75 0.75 -7.26
CA VAL A 449 -3.69 0.22 -6.26
C VAL A 449 -5.07 0.90 -6.34
N LEU A 450 -5.10 2.23 -6.48
CA LEU A 450 -6.34 2.97 -6.66
C LEU A 450 -7.02 2.68 -8.00
N LEU A 451 -6.30 2.22 -9.03
CA LEU A 451 -6.85 1.83 -10.34
C LEU A 451 -7.30 0.37 -10.39
N ASP A 452 -6.43 -0.57 -10.01
CA ASP A 452 -6.59 -2.01 -10.19
C ASP A 452 -7.57 -2.62 -9.18
N GLY A 453 -7.59 -2.12 -7.93
CA GLY A 453 -8.47 -2.60 -6.86
C GLY A 453 -8.32 -4.08 -6.50
N ILE A 454 -7.17 -4.70 -6.83
CA ILE A 454 -6.86 -6.08 -6.47
C ILE A 454 -6.61 -6.14 -4.95
N SER A 455 -7.72 -6.30 -4.23
CA SER A 455 -7.84 -6.40 -2.79
C SER A 455 -8.72 -7.61 -2.47
N PRO A 456 -8.45 -8.36 -1.38
CA PRO A 456 -9.39 -9.34 -0.83
C PRO A 456 -10.79 -8.76 -0.59
N PHE A 457 -10.90 -7.45 -0.36
CA PHE A 457 -12.15 -6.73 -0.12
C PHE A 457 -12.69 -6.14 -1.43
N ALA A 458 -12.96 -6.97 -2.44
CA ALA A 458 -13.36 -6.51 -3.78
C ALA A 458 -14.67 -5.67 -3.81
N GLU A 459 -15.55 -5.85 -2.83
CA GLU A 459 -16.74 -5.00 -2.62
C GLU A 459 -16.41 -3.58 -2.13
N HIS A 460 -15.22 -3.38 -1.56
CA HIS A 460 -14.76 -2.13 -0.95
C HIS A 460 -13.83 -1.41 -1.93
N LEU A 461 -14.43 -0.98 -3.06
CA LEU A 461 -13.77 -0.28 -4.15
C LEU A 461 -12.97 0.94 -3.68
N SER A 462 -11.82 1.19 -4.33
CA SER A 462 -11.06 2.43 -4.15
C SER A 462 -11.93 3.68 -4.43
N PRO A 463 -11.64 4.86 -3.88
CA PRO A 463 -12.36 6.09 -4.25
C PRO A 463 -12.38 6.37 -5.76
N TRP A 464 -11.29 6.05 -6.47
CA TRP A 464 -11.17 6.21 -7.93
C TRP A 464 -12.04 5.19 -8.70
N GLN A 465 -12.23 3.99 -8.15
CA GLN A 465 -13.09 2.96 -8.73
C GLN A 465 -14.57 3.19 -8.41
N SER A 466 -14.85 3.69 -7.21
CA SER A 466 -16.20 4.03 -6.70
C SER A 466 -16.88 5.13 -7.51
N CYS A 467 -16.11 5.97 -8.22
CA CYS A 467 -16.65 6.94 -9.17
C CYS A 467 -15.60 7.27 -10.27
N PRO A 468 -15.89 6.96 -11.55
CA PRO A 468 -15.03 7.38 -12.66
C PRO A 468 -14.87 8.90 -12.70
N LEU A 469 -13.69 9.38 -13.10
CA LEU A 469 -13.34 10.80 -13.10
C LEU A 469 -14.38 11.66 -13.85
N ASP A 470 -14.87 11.19 -15.00
CA ASP A 470 -15.88 11.88 -15.81
C ASP A 470 -17.27 12.00 -15.13
N LYS A 471 -17.56 11.18 -14.10
CA LYS A 471 -18.81 11.23 -13.33
C LYS A 471 -18.73 12.09 -12.08
N LEU A 472 -17.53 12.54 -11.67
CA LEU A 472 -17.35 13.33 -10.44
C LEU A 472 -18.28 14.56 -10.41
N PRO A 473 -18.89 14.86 -9.25
CA PRO A 473 -19.85 15.96 -9.13
C PRO A 473 -19.16 17.32 -9.22
N VAL A 474 -19.79 18.21 -9.99
CA VAL A 474 -19.32 19.56 -10.30
C VAL A 474 -20.44 20.56 -10.06
N LEU A 475 -20.10 21.81 -9.77
CA LEU A 475 -21.09 22.87 -9.54
C LEU A 475 -21.86 23.25 -10.82
N HIS A 476 -21.20 23.14 -11.98
CA HIS A 476 -21.77 23.45 -13.30
C HIS A 476 -21.29 22.40 -14.32
N GLY A 477 -22.12 22.11 -15.32
CA GLY A 477 -21.82 21.08 -16.32
C GLY A 477 -20.53 21.36 -17.10
N VAL A 478 -19.60 20.40 -17.09
CA VAL A 478 -18.35 20.46 -17.87
C VAL A 478 -18.58 19.78 -19.22
N SER A 479 -18.27 20.48 -20.32
CA SER A 479 -18.24 19.86 -21.65
C SER A 479 -17.02 18.93 -21.74
N SER A 480 -17.24 17.69 -22.19
CA SER A 480 -16.20 16.65 -22.19
C SER A 480 -15.01 17.00 -23.08
N ALA A 481 -13.80 16.68 -22.62
CA ALA A 481 -12.57 16.84 -23.41
C ALA A 481 -12.59 15.99 -24.69
N ALA A 482 -13.36 14.90 -24.74
CA ALA A 482 -13.52 14.02 -25.91
C ALA A 482 -14.34 14.63 -27.08
N ALA A 483 -14.60 15.95 -27.05
CA ALA A 483 -15.35 16.68 -28.07
C ALA A 483 -14.50 17.78 -28.76
N ARG A 484 -13.18 17.58 -28.86
CA ARG A 484 -12.22 18.44 -29.57
C ARG A 484 -11.14 17.62 -30.28
#